data_AF-A0A8T4WBW2-F1
#
_entry.id   AF-A0A8T4WBW2-F1
#
_cell.length_a   1.000
_cell.length_b   1.000
_cell.length_c   1.000
_cell.angle_alpha   90.00
_cell.angle_beta   90.00
_cell.angle_gamma   90.00
#
_symmetry.space_group_name_H-M   'P 1'
#
loop_
_entity.id
_entity.type
_entity.pdbx_description
1 polymer ?
#
loop_
_entity_poly.entity_id
_entity_poly.type
_entity_poly.pdbx_seq_one_letter_code
_entity_poly.pdbx_strand_id
1 'polypeptide(L)'
;MERDEHILNAARWRRYDFLDQLVEQEIAQWGWLSVKKIFLVRDHKIARPRIRDAVLHLLGLHSVGGIDTDYESLLENDDVDGESLAEVRTSCLDIADEILQEMIQKKNTYLLDIDAMSSGPFAVLIPDILDARKEEILDLPSECTVRDMVGTAYGYSVLTRCGSLTSNRREGFKRMKGAMSEIIDEMGAEITIKRTPLQLGGRISGFENCTSNTQDILWHILRMLTYRGKQAVRKSATFVRDHADSRFLPWLHRYLSDTKLYYTAVKIMNALEMIGHPSSAEYLLPFTQRRGNWGRSSLNALASLAGKEIGEMIMKTRRTGYRQTHRILRLLEKRPPDEILHLLEQLDCDSSGYAERRVRNLRKRKRKQLQEIKAAMTSTDKN
;
A
#
# COMPACT_ATOMS: atom_id res chain seq x y z
N MET A 1 0.80 -14.37 -23.91
CA MET A 1 1.28 -15.30 -22.86
C MET A 1 2.64 -14.90 -22.29
N GLU A 2 3.74 -14.90 -23.05
CA GLU A 2 5.06 -14.48 -22.51
C GLU A 2 5.09 -12.97 -22.15
N ARG A 3 4.44 -12.13 -22.96
CA ARG A 3 4.35 -10.68 -22.71
C ARG A 3 3.46 -10.31 -21.53
N ASP A 4 2.31 -10.98 -21.39
CA ASP A 4 1.39 -10.85 -20.26
C ASP A 4 2.15 -11.12 -18.95
N GLU A 5 3.01 -12.15 -18.93
CA GLU A 5 3.87 -12.46 -17.79
C GLU A 5 4.89 -11.34 -17.52
N HIS A 6 5.42 -10.66 -18.53
CA HIS A 6 6.30 -9.50 -18.35
C HIS A 6 5.56 -8.28 -17.75
N ILE A 7 4.37 -7.96 -18.25
CA ILE A 7 3.51 -6.87 -17.71
C ILE A 7 3.18 -7.15 -16.25
N LEU A 8 2.70 -8.36 -15.96
CA LEU A 8 2.37 -8.80 -14.62
C LEU A 8 3.61 -8.80 -13.71
N ASN A 9 4.78 -9.23 -14.19
CA ASN A 9 6.01 -9.16 -13.40
C ASN A 9 6.46 -7.70 -13.15
N ALA A 10 6.29 -6.78 -14.10
CA ALA A 10 6.59 -5.37 -13.89
C ALA A 10 5.67 -4.76 -12.82
N ALA A 11 4.36 -5.06 -12.88
CA ALA A 11 3.37 -4.68 -11.86
C ALA A 11 3.73 -5.26 -10.48
N ARG A 12 4.08 -6.55 -10.42
CA ARG A 12 4.52 -7.22 -9.18
C ARG A 12 5.67 -6.48 -8.52
N TRP A 13 6.66 -6.05 -9.30
CA TRP A 13 7.86 -5.39 -8.78
C TRP A 13 7.77 -3.86 -8.80
N ARG A 14 6.58 -3.28 -9.09
CA ARG A 14 6.37 -1.83 -9.17
C ARG A 14 7.40 -1.12 -10.05
N ARG A 15 7.82 -1.78 -11.14
CA ARG A 15 8.76 -1.22 -12.12
C ARG A 15 7.98 -0.37 -13.11
N TYR A 16 7.45 0.75 -12.62
CA TYR A 16 6.44 1.53 -13.33
C TYR A 16 6.91 2.07 -14.68
N ASP A 17 8.14 2.57 -14.80
CA ASP A 17 8.68 3.00 -16.11
C ASP A 17 8.72 1.86 -17.13
N PHE A 18 9.06 0.65 -16.66
CA PHE A 18 9.10 -0.54 -17.52
C PHE A 18 7.70 -1.08 -17.82
N LEU A 19 6.79 -0.96 -16.85
CA LEU A 19 5.38 -1.32 -17.04
C LEU A 19 4.73 -0.42 -18.10
N ASP A 20 4.96 0.89 -18.02
CA ASP A 20 4.45 1.87 -18.98
C ASP A 20 4.92 1.52 -20.40
N GLN A 21 6.20 1.23 -20.59
CA GLN A 21 6.75 0.81 -21.89
C GLN A 21 6.10 -0.47 -22.42
N LEU A 22 5.94 -1.49 -21.57
CA LEU A 22 5.33 -2.75 -22.00
C LEU A 22 3.85 -2.59 -22.36
N VAL A 23 3.12 -1.76 -21.61
CA VAL A 23 1.70 -1.50 -21.84
C VAL A 23 1.49 -0.63 -23.07
N GLU A 24 2.29 0.41 -23.27
CA GLU A 24 2.23 1.26 -24.47
C GLU A 24 2.35 0.41 -25.75
N GLN A 25 3.33 -0.50 -25.77
CA GLN A 25 3.52 -1.38 -26.92
C GLN A 25 2.40 -2.43 -27.05
N GLU A 26 1.76 -2.83 -25.95
CA GLU A 26 0.62 -3.76 -25.98
C GLU A 26 -0.62 -3.07 -26.55
N ILE A 27 -0.86 -1.81 -26.19
CA ILE A 27 -1.93 -0.98 -26.77
C ILE A 27 -1.69 -0.79 -28.26
N ALA A 28 -0.49 -0.38 -28.67
CA ALA A 28 -0.16 -0.16 -30.08
C ALA A 28 -0.36 -1.42 -30.96
N GLN A 29 -0.19 -2.61 -30.39
CA GLN A 29 -0.29 -3.86 -31.14
C GLN A 29 -1.68 -4.50 -31.09
N TRP A 30 -2.35 -4.46 -29.94
CA TRP A 30 -3.57 -5.24 -29.66
C TRP A 30 -4.71 -4.43 -29.04
N GLY A 31 -4.50 -3.13 -28.81
CA GLY A 31 -5.45 -2.22 -28.20
C GLY A 31 -5.53 -2.35 -26.68
N TRP A 32 -6.09 -1.32 -26.04
CA TRP A 32 -6.27 -1.24 -24.59
C TRP A 32 -7.13 -2.39 -24.01
N LEU A 33 -8.08 -2.92 -24.79
CA LEU A 33 -8.88 -4.08 -24.41
C LEU A 33 -8.01 -5.33 -24.10
N SER A 34 -6.87 -5.50 -24.78
CA SER A 34 -5.91 -6.56 -24.46
C SER A 34 -5.34 -6.38 -23.05
N VAL A 35 -4.96 -5.15 -22.71
CA VAL A 35 -4.41 -4.79 -21.39
C VAL A 35 -5.45 -4.98 -20.29
N LYS A 36 -6.71 -4.54 -20.51
CA LYS A 36 -7.84 -4.79 -19.58
C LYS A 36 -7.94 -6.29 -19.26
N LYS A 37 -7.93 -7.15 -20.28
CA LYS A 37 -7.99 -8.61 -20.12
C LYS A 37 -6.82 -9.15 -19.29
N ILE A 38 -5.60 -8.64 -19.51
CA ILE A 38 -4.42 -9.05 -18.71
C ILE A 38 -4.68 -8.81 -17.22
N PHE A 39 -5.24 -7.67 -16.82
CA PHE A 39 -5.44 -7.35 -15.40
C PHE A 39 -6.73 -7.92 -14.78
N LEU A 40 -7.76 -8.20 -15.58
CA LEU A 40 -9.05 -8.75 -15.09
C LEU A 40 -9.08 -10.27 -14.91
N VAL A 41 -8.08 -11.01 -15.39
CA VAL A 41 -8.01 -12.47 -15.19
C VAL A 41 -7.85 -12.82 -13.70
N ARG A 42 -8.75 -13.63 -13.14
CA ARG A 42 -8.78 -13.89 -11.68
C ARG A 42 -7.68 -14.83 -11.16
N ASP A 43 -7.02 -15.60 -12.04
CA ASP A 43 -6.05 -16.65 -11.67
C ASP A 43 -4.58 -16.17 -11.61
N HIS A 44 -4.37 -14.87 -11.39
CA HIS A 44 -3.03 -14.32 -11.27
C HIS A 44 -2.28 -14.85 -10.05
N LYS A 45 -1.00 -15.19 -10.24
CA LYS A 45 -0.06 -15.48 -9.12
C LYS A 45 0.37 -14.23 -8.35
N ILE A 46 -0.20 -13.06 -8.65
CA ILE A 46 0.15 -11.76 -8.09
C ILE A 46 -0.91 -11.35 -7.09
N ALA A 47 -0.47 -10.77 -5.97
CA ALA A 47 -1.37 -10.24 -4.96
C ALA A 47 -2.19 -9.07 -5.52
N ARG A 48 -3.53 -9.11 -5.36
CA ARG A 48 -4.49 -8.08 -5.79
C ARG A 48 -4.06 -6.63 -5.48
N PRO A 49 -3.48 -6.30 -4.32
CA PRO A 49 -3.03 -4.93 -4.03
C PRO A 49 -1.95 -4.41 -4.98
N ARG A 50 -1.08 -5.29 -5.50
CA ARG A 50 -0.06 -4.90 -6.49
C ARG A 50 -0.67 -4.65 -7.86
N ILE A 51 -1.71 -5.43 -8.20
CA ILE A 51 -2.50 -5.21 -9.42
C ILE A 51 -3.21 -3.86 -9.31
N ARG A 52 -3.93 -3.61 -8.21
CA ARG A 52 -4.58 -2.33 -7.93
C ARG A 52 -3.64 -1.16 -8.14
N ASP A 53 -2.50 -1.15 -7.45
CA ASP A 53 -1.56 -0.03 -7.51
C ASP A 53 -0.92 0.12 -8.90
N ALA A 54 -0.72 -0.98 -9.63
CA ALA A 54 -0.22 -0.94 -11.01
C ALA A 54 -1.28 -0.38 -11.97
N VAL A 55 -2.54 -0.77 -11.82
CA VAL A 55 -3.66 -0.24 -12.62
C VAL A 55 -3.85 1.25 -12.34
N LEU A 56 -3.87 1.66 -11.07
CA LEU A 56 -3.95 3.09 -10.73
C LEU A 56 -2.77 3.88 -11.28
N HIS A 57 -1.55 3.33 -11.28
CA HIS A 57 -0.41 3.95 -11.94
C HIS A 57 -0.62 4.11 -13.45
N LEU A 58 -1.04 3.03 -14.14
CA LEU A 58 -1.30 3.05 -15.58
C LEU A 58 -2.36 4.08 -15.95
N LEU A 59 -3.43 4.17 -15.16
CA LEU A 59 -4.53 5.12 -15.33
C LEU A 59 -4.19 6.55 -14.89
N GLY A 60 -2.98 6.81 -14.38
CA GLY A 60 -2.57 8.16 -13.95
C GLY A 60 -3.14 8.59 -12.59
N LEU A 61 -3.71 7.66 -11.82
CA LEU A 61 -4.41 7.90 -10.55
C LEU A 61 -3.55 7.64 -9.30
N HIS A 62 -2.22 7.56 -9.44
CA HIS A 62 -1.32 7.26 -8.33
C HIS A 62 -1.35 8.33 -7.22
N SER A 63 -1.58 9.60 -7.56
CA SER A 63 -1.72 10.69 -6.58
C SER A 63 -3.02 10.64 -5.77
N VAL A 64 -4.01 9.89 -6.26
CA VAL A 64 -5.32 9.67 -5.61
C VAL A 64 -5.53 8.19 -5.28
N GLY A 65 -4.46 7.52 -4.82
CA GLY A 65 -4.51 6.11 -4.42
C GLY A 65 -5.52 5.79 -3.32
N GLY A 66 -6.08 6.81 -2.65
CA GLY A 66 -7.16 6.76 -1.68
C GLY A 66 -8.58 6.69 -2.25
N ILE A 67 -8.75 6.80 -3.57
CA ILE A 67 -10.06 6.80 -4.26
C ILE A 67 -10.92 5.61 -3.84
N ASP A 68 -12.21 5.85 -3.59
CA ASP A 68 -13.18 4.86 -3.12
C ASP A 68 -13.85 4.12 -4.28
N THR A 69 -13.03 3.55 -5.16
CA THR A 69 -13.48 2.78 -6.33
C THR A 69 -12.59 1.57 -6.53
N ASP A 70 -13.19 0.46 -6.97
CA ASP A 70 -12.44 -0.74 -7.33
C ASP A 70 -11.75 -0.55 -8.68
N TYR A 71 -10.51 -1.02 -8.81
CA TYR A 71 -9.79 -0.88 -10.07
C TYR A 71 -10.46 -1.70 -11.18
N GLU A 72 -11.16 -2.79 -10.82
CA GLU A 72 -11.93 -3.60 -11.76
C GLU A 72 -13.02 -2.76 -12.42
N SER A 73 -13.76 -1.96 -11.64
CA SER A 73 -14.79 -1.05 -12.16
C SER A 73 -14.23 0.03 -13.08
N LEU A 74 -13.03 0.55 -12.80
CA LEU A 74 -12.35 1.51 -13.69
C LEU A 74 -11.95 0.86 -15.02
N LEU A 75 -11.45 -0.38 -14.99
CA LEU A 75 -11.08 -1.11 -16.21
C LEU A 75 -12.30 -1.54 -17.03
N GLU A 76 -13.40 -1.91 -16.37
CA GLU A 76 -14.65 -2.33 -17.01
C GLU A 76 -15.45 -1.15 -17.59
N ASN A 77 -15.11 0.10 -17.24
CA ASN A 77 -15.72 1.26 -17.86
C ASN A 77 -15.27 1.39 -19.32
N ASP A 78 -16.25 1.39 -20.24
CA ASP A 78 -16.02 1.49 -21.69
C ASP A 78 -15.48 2.87 -22.10
N ASP A 79 -15.73 3.92 -21.30
CA ASP A 79 -15.23 5.27 -21.54
C ASP A 79 -13.73 5.40 -21.23
N VAL A 80 -13.15 4.45 -20.48
CA VAL A 80 -11.70 4.35 -20.29
C VAL A 80 -11.10 3.57 -21.47
N ASP A 81 -10.77 4.28 -22.54
CA ASP A 81 -10.16 3.76 -23.76
C ASP A 81 -9.19 4.75 -24.43
N GLY A 82 -8.39 4.25 -25.39
CA GLY A 82 -7.43 5.05 -26.16
C GLY A 82 -6.44 4.21 -27.00
N GLU A 83 -5.85 4.83 -28.02
CA GLU A 83 -4.83 4.22 -28.89
C GLU A 83 -3.40 4.31 -28.30
N SER A 84 -3.23 5.05 -27.21
CA SER A 84 -1.99 5.16 -26.43
C SER A 84 -2.27 5.20 -24.93
N LEU A 85 -1.27 4.92 -24.09
CA LEU A 85 -1.43 5.04 -22.64
C LEU A 85 -1.72 6.49 -22.21
N ALA A 86 -1.24 7.47 -22.96
CA ALA A 86 -1.51 8.88 -22.72
C ALA A 86 -2.99 9.23 -22.91
N GLU A 87 -3.62 8.71 -23.97
CA GLU A 87 -5.06 8.87 -24.21
C GLU A 87 -5.89 8.17 -23.14
N VAL A 88 -5.57 6.92 -22.83
CA VAL A 88 -6.24 6.16 -21.75
C VAL A 88 -6.19 6.90 -20.42
N ARG A 89 -5.03 7.48 -20.07
CA ARG A 89 -4.88 8.32 -18.86
C ARG A 89 -5.78 9.54 -18.92
N THR A 90 -5.80 10.25 -20.04
CA THR A 90 -6.64 11.45 -20.21
C THR A 90 -8.11 11.12 -20.01
N SER A 91 -8.62 10.08 -20.66
CA SER A 91 -10.01 9.62 -20.50
C SER A 91 -10.32 9.21 -19.06
N CYS A 92 -9.38 8.57 -18.37
CA CYS A 92 -9.56 8.17 -16.98
C CYS A 92 -9.54 9.35 -15.99
N LEU A 93 -8.83 10.44 -16.29
CA LEU A 93 -8.75 11.60 -15.41
C LEU A 93 -10.11 12.28 -15.25
N ASP A 94 -10.88 12.41 -16.34
CA ASP A 94 -12.22 13.01 -16.30
C ASP A 94 -13.17 12.18 -15.43
N ILE A 95 -13.19 10.86 -15.63
CA ILE A 95 -14.00 9.93 -14.82
C ILE A 95 -13.59 9.97 -13.35
N ALA A 96 -12.27 10.02 -13.09
CA ALA A 96 -11.77 10.10 -11.73
C ALA A 96 -12.11 11.44 -11.06
N ASP A 97 -12.14 12.54 -11.80
CA ASP A 97 -12.57 13.85 -11.29
C ASP A 97 -14.03 13.78 -10.82
N GLU A 98 -14.93 13.22 -11.63
CA GLU A 98 -16.34 13.03 -11.25
C GLU A 98 -16.49 12.20 -9.96
N ILE A 99 -15.76 11.07 -9.87
CA ILE A 99 -15.75 10.22 -8.68
C ILE A 99 -15.24 10.99 -7.46
N LEU A 100 -14.16 11.76 -7.61
CA LEU A 100 -13.57 12.53 -6.52
C LEU A 100 -14.49 13.66 -6.06
N GLN A 101 -15.14 14.37 -6.98
CA GLN A 101 -16.15 15.37 -6.66
C GLN A 101 -17.33 14.74 -5.90
N GLU A 102 -17.82 13.58 -6.33
CA GLU A 102 -18.88 12.85 -5.61
C GLU A 102 -18.42 12.43 -4.20
N MET A 103 -17.18 11.95 -4.07
CA MET A 103 -16.58 11.62 -2.77
C MET A 103 -16.52 12.84 -1.86
N ILE A 104 -16.12 14.01 -2.38
CA ILE A 104 -16.05 15.27 -1.63
C ILE A 104 -17.46 15.71 -1.18
N GLN A 105 -18.44 15.69 -2.08
CA GLN A 105 -19.84 16.04 -1.76
C GLN A 105 -20.43 15.12 -0.67
N LYS A 106 -20.10 13.83 -0.72
CA LYS A 106 -20.49 12.86 0.31
C LYS A 106 -19.62 12.93 1.57
N LYS A 107 -18.63 13.82 1.64
CA LYS A 107 -17.65 13.95 2.73
C LYS A 107 -16.81 12.68 2.94
N ASN A 108 -16.69 11.83 1.93
CA ASN A 108 -15.86 10.63 1.93
C ASN A 108 -14.41 11.00 1.56
N THR A 109 -13.72 11.69 2.46
CA THR A 109 -12.35 12.18 2.20
C THR A 109 -11.28 11.48 3.05
N TYR A 110 -11.65 10.46 3.83
CA TYR A 110 -10.79 9.83 4.85
C TYR A 110 -9.45 9.31 4.33
N LEU A 111 -9.44 8.72 3.13
CA LEU A 111 -8.27 8.08 2.54
C LEU A 111 -7.57 8.95 1.49
N LEU A 112 -8.10 10.15 1.20
CA LEU A 112 -7.47 11.10 0.28
C LEU A 112 -6.25 11.75 0.93
N ASP A 113 -5.10 11.56 0.31
CA ASP A 113 -3.81 12.09 0.75
C ASP A 113 -3.55 13.44 0.06
N ILE A 114 -3.74 14.53 0.81
CA ILE A 114 -3.58 15.90 0.30
C ILE A 114 -2.14 16.15 -0.16
N ASP A 115 -1.14 15.60 0.55
CA ASP A 115 0.26 15.79 0.21
C ASP A 115 0.57 15.12 -1.13
N ALA A 116 0.06 13.89 -1.34
CA ALA A 116 0.19 13.21 -2.62
C ALA A 116 -0.54 13.93 -3.76
N MET A 117 -1.77 14.42 -3.50
CA MET A 117 -2.58 15.14 -4.48
C MET A 117 -1.97 16.49 -4.90
N SER A 118 -1.23 17.15 -4.01
CA SER A 118 -0.67 18.50 -4.26
C SER A 118 0.27 18.58 -5.46
N SER A 119 0.86 17.45 -5.84
CA SER A 119 1.78 17.31 -6.96
C SER A 119 1.14 16.71 -8.22
N GLY A 120 -0.14 16.33 -8.14
CA GLY A 120 -0.85 15.61 -9.19
C GLY A 120 -1.91 16.44 -9.91
N PRO A 121 -2.61 15.85 -10.89
CA PRO A 121 -3.63 16.53 -11.70
C PRO A 121 -4.84 17.01 -10.88
N PHE A 122 -5.09 16.40 -9.72
CA PHE A 122 -6.23 16.71 -8.85
C PHE A 122 -5.92 17.73 -7.75
N ALA A 123 -4.79 18.45 -7.85
CA ALA A 123 -4.41 19.48 -6.87
C ALA A 123 -5.48 20.59 -6.72
N VAL A 124 -6.23 20.85 -7.80
CA VAL A 124 -7.33 21.84 -7.82
C VAL A 124 -8.47 21.49 -6.87
N LEU A 125 -8.68 20.21 -6.54
CA LEU A 125 -9.73 19.74 -5.63
C LEU A 125 -9.35 19.84 -4.14
N ILE A 126 -8.09 20.17 -3.82
CA ILE A 126 -7.61 20.24 -2.43
C ILE A 126 -8.41 21.24 -1.57
N PRO A 127 -8.71 22.47 -2.03
CA PRO A 127 -9.56 23.38 -1.28
C PRO A 127 -10.92 22.77 -0.93
N ASP A 128 -11.58 22.13 -1.89
CA ASP A 128 -12.90 21.51 -1.67
C ASP A 128 -12.83 20.34 -0.69
N ILE A 129 -11.75 19.54 -0.74
CA ILE A 129 -11.49 18.49 0.26
C ILE A 129 -11.35 19.11 1.65
N LEU A 130 -10.54 20.17 1.78
CA LEU A 130 -10.32 20.82 3.06
C LEU A 130 -11.60 21.44 3.62
N ASP A 131 -12.43 22.02 2.76
CA ASP A 131 -13.70 22.62 3.15
C ASP A 131 -14.72 21.56 3.53
N ALA A 132 -14.87 20.48 2.75
CA ALA A 132 -15.70 19.34 3.15
C ALA A 132 -15.30 18.77 4.51
N ARG A 133 -14.00 18.66 4.80
CA ARG A 133 -13.49 18.20 6.10
C ARG A 133 -13.77 19.18 7.24
N LYS A 134 -13.77 20.50 6.97
CA LYS A 134 -14.17 21.52 7.97
C LYS A 134 -15.66 21.42 8.23
N GLU A 135 -16.49 21.32 7.19
CA GLU A 135 -17.93 21.17 7.34
C GLU A 135 -18.31 19.94 8.14
N GLU A 136 -17.62 18.79 7.96
CA GLU A 136 -17.82 17.61 8.82
C GLU A 136 -17.68 17.95 10.31
N ILE A 137 -16.74 18.85 10.66
CA ILE A 137 -16.54 19.32 12.05
C ILE A 137 -17.65 20.27 12.48
N LEU A 138 -18.01 21.23 11.62
CA LEU A 138 -19.04 22.23 11.93
C LEU A 138 -20.45 21.62 12.07
N ASP A 139 -20.72 20.51 11.36
CA ASP A 139 -22.00 19.79 11.43
C ASP A 139 -22.17 18.94 12.69
N LEU A 140 -21.10 18.79 13.50
CA LEU A 140 -21.17 18.00 14.72
C LEU A 140 -21.99 18.71 15.79
N PRO A 141 -22.71 17.94 16.64
CA PRO A 141 -23.45 18.53 17.74
C PRO A 141 -22.49 19.24 18.71
N SER A 142 -22.95 20.35 19.29
CA SER A 142 -22.19 21.15 20.26
C SER A 142 -21.64 20.32 21.42
N GLU A 143 -22.34 19.26 21.82
CA GLU A 143 -21.80 18.23 22.72
C GLU A 143 -21.63 16.87 22.04
N CYS A 144 -20.53 16.74 21.31
CA CYS A 144 -20.19 15.54 20.57
C CYS A 144 -19.56 14.41 21.40
N THR A 145 -19.70 13.16 20.96
CA THR A 145 -19.00 12.00 21.52
C THR A 145 -17.72 11.70 20.75
N VAL A 146 -16.82 10.89 21.33
CA VAL A 146 -15.64 10.40 20.59
C VAL A 146 -16.05 9.64 19.32
N ARG A 147 -17.20 8.96 19.33
CA ARG A 147 -17.70 8.24 18.15
C ARG A 147 -18.08 9.19 17.03
N ASP A 148 -18.70 10.32 17.35
CA ASP A 148 -19.09 11.32 16.36
C ASP A 148 -17.82 11.95 15.75
N MET A 149 -16.81 12.27 16.57
CA MET A 149 -15.50 12.71 16.07
C MET A 149 -14.86 11.71 15.11
N VAL A 150 -14.87 10.41 15.44
CA VAL A 150 -14.31 9.36 14.57
C VAL A 150 -14.94 9.38 13.18
N GLY A 151 -16.21 9.74 13.09
CA GLY A 151 -16.97 9.82 11.84
C GLY A 151 -16.67 11.05 11.00
N THR A 152 -15.58 11.76 11.26
CA THR A 152 -15.08 12.86 10.42
C THR A 152 -13.66 12.55 9.97
N ALA A 153 -13.21 13.08 8.84
CA ALA A 153 -11.86 12.80 8.35
C ALA A 153 -10.76 13.33 9.31
N TYR A 154 -10.94 14.54 9.85
CA TYR A 154 -9.99 15.10 10.83
C TYR A 154 -9.98 14.30 12.13
N GLY A 155 -11.15 14.02 12.68
CA GLY A 155 -11.24 13.21 13.90
C GLY A 155 -10.60 11.84 13.68
N TYR A 156 -10.92 11.14 12.57
CA TYR A 156 -10.28 9.87 12.22
C TYR A 156 -8.75 9.99 12.18
N SER A 157 -8.20 10.99 11.47
CA SER A 157 -6.76 11.23 11.38
C SER A 157 -6.11 11.45 12.75
N VAL A 158 -6.69 12.32 13.59
CA VAL A 158 -6.20 12.61 14.94
C VAL A 158 -6.27 11.36 15.82
N LEU A 159 -7.38 10.62 15.79
CA LEU A 159 -7.57 9.43 16.61
C LEU A 159 -6.57 8.34 16.26
N THR A 160 -6.36 8.10 14.98
CA THR A 160 -5.35 7.15 14.54
C THR A 160 -3.96 7.60 15.00
N ARG A 161 -3.70 8.92 15.17
CA ARG A 161 -2.52 9.60 15.77
C ARG A 161 -2.39 9.56 17.30
N CYS A 162 -3.45 9.43 18.08
CA CYS A 162 -3.35 9.57 19.53
C CYS A 162 -3.26 8.24 20.32
N GLY A 163 -3.51 7.09 19.69
CA GLY A 163 -3.36 5.75 20.29
C GLY A 163 -4.64 5.20 20.94
N SER A 164 -4.53 4.41 22.01
CA SER A 164 -5.67 3.65 22.56
C SER A 164 -6.65 4.50 23.37
N LEU A 165 -7.93 4.51 22.94
CA LEU A 165 -9.01 5.33 23.51
C LEU A 165 -10.06 4.52 24.28
N THR A 166 -9.69 3.32 24.74
CA THR A 166 -10.60 2.43 25.48
C THR A 166 -10.89 2.91 26.91
N SER A 167 -10.28 4.01 27.35
CA SER A 167 -10.48 4.57 28.68
C SER A 167 -10.18 6.06 28.67
N ASN A 168 -11.08 6.82 29.28
CA ASN A 168 -11.04 8.27 29.31
C ASN A 168 -9.98 8.83 30.27
N ARG A 169 -9.28 7.96 31.01
CA ARG A 169 -8.17 8.31 31.90
C ARG A 169 -6.80 8.12 31.22
N ARG A 170 -6.77 7.59 30.01
CA ARG A 170 -5.52 7.33 29.29
C ARG A 170 -5.01 8.60 28.60
N GLU A 171 -3.69 8.68 28.50
CA GLU A 171 -2.97 9.72 27.78
C GLU A 171 -3.46 9.90 26.34
N GLY A 172 -3.87 8.82 25.67
CA GLY A 172 -4.43 8.89 24.32
C GLY A 172 -5.68 9.77 24.22
N PHE A 173 -6.56 9.75 25.22
CA PHE A 173 -7.75 10.61 25.22
C PHE A 173 -7.40 12.08 25.42
N LYS A 174 -6.44 12.39 26.31
CA LYS A 174 -5.98 13.76 26.53
C LYS A 174 -5.34 14.35 25.28
N ARG A 175 -4.44 13.60 24.63
CA ARG A 175 -3.80 14.02 23.38
C ARG A 175 -4.79 14.23 22.25
N MET A 176 -5.76 13.33 22.11
CA MET A 176 -6.82 13.51 21.10
C MET A 176 -7.67 14.74 21.40
N LYS A 177 -8.11 14.90 22.65
CA LYS A 177 -8.92 16.06 23.03
C LYS A 177 -8.18 17.37 22.75
N GLY A 178 -6.90 17.46 23.14
CA GLY A 178 -6.08 18.64 22.87
C GLY A 178 -5.97 18.95 21.37
N ALA A 179 -5.56 17.96 20.57
CA ALA A 179 -5.42 18.14 19.13
C ALA A 179 -6.75 18.48 18.42
N MET A 180 -7.86 17.88 18.85
CA MET A 180 -9.17 18.22 18.31
C MET A 180 -9.63 19.61 18.75
N SER A 181 -9.38 20.01 20.00
CA SER A 181 -9.68 21.35 20.47
C SER A 181 -8.93 22.40 19.67
N GLU A 182 -7.64 22.20 19.38
CA GLU A 182 -6.87 23.11 18.51
C GLU A 182 -7.53 23.28 17.13
N ILE A 183 -7.94 22.18 16.49
CA ILE A 183 -8.63 22.20 15.19
C ILE A 183 -9.98 22.94 15.28
N ILE A 184 -10.76 22.67 16.33
CA ILE A 184 -12.08 23.27 16.56
C ILE A 184 -11.96 24.78 16.82
N ASP A 185 -10.97 25.18 17.61
CA ASP A 185 -10.68 26.58 17.96
C ASP A 185 -10.22 27.35 16.71
N GLU A 186 -9.38 26.76 15.86
CA GLU A 186 -8.98 27.32 14.56
C GLU A 186 -10.17 27.56 13.61
N MET A 187 -11.22 26.75 13.73
CA MET A 187 -12.47 26.89 12.97
C MET A 187 -13.47 27.86 13.62
N GLY A 188 -13.19 28.35 14.83
CA GLY A 188 -14.09 29.23 15.58
C GLY A 188 -15.39 28.55 16.05
N ALA A 189 -15.39 27.22 16.21
CA ALA A 189 -16.56 26.46 16.60
C ALA A 189 -16.58 26.18 18.12
N GLU A 190 -17.75 26.24 18.76
CA GLU A 190 -17.91 25.91 20.19
C GLU A 190 -18.36 24.45 20.37
N ILE A 191 -17.44 23.51 20.16
CA ILE A 191 -17.71 22.06 20.28
C ILE A 191 -17.02 21.48 21.52
N THR A 192 -17.82 20.88 22.40
CA THR A 192 -17.34 20.19 23.59
C THR A 192 -17.31 18.68 23.37
N ILE A 193 -16.13 18.07 23.48
CA ILE A 193 -15.95 16.62 23.37
C ILE A 193 -16.31 15.94 24.69
N LYS A 194 -17.43 15.20 24.70
CA LYS A 194 -17.86 14.38 25.83
C LYS A 194 -16.83 13.31 26.13
N ARG A 195 -16.67 13.07 27.42
CA ARG A 195 -15.75 12.05 27.94
C ARG A 195 -16.37 10.65 27.82
N THR A 196 -16.47 10.13 26.60
CA THR A 196 -16.99 8.78 26.32
C THR A 196 -15.88 7.86 25.76
N PRO A 197 -15.74 6.61 26.26
CA PRO A 197 -14.75 5.70 25.73
C PRO A 197 -15.20 5.21 24.35
N LEU A 198 -14.26 5.08 23.41
CA LEU A 198 -14.58 4.50 22.10
C LEU A 198 -14.79 2.99 22.26
N GLN A 199 -16.03 2.54 22.02
CA GLN A 199 -16.40 1.13 22.00
C GLN A 199 -16.84 0.73 20.58
N LEU A 200 -15.96 0.03 19.87
CA LEU A 200 -16.22 -0.56 18.58
C LEU A 200 -16.79 -1.96 18.79
N GLY A 201 -18.05 -2.16 18.39
CA GLY A 201 -18.71 -3.45 18.45
C GLY A 201 -18.08 -4.49 17.51
N GLY A 202 -18.66 -5.70 17.47
CA GLY A 202 -18.24 -6.78 16.57
C GLY A 202 -18.66 -6.58 15.11
N ARG A 203 -19.71 -5.80 14.86
CA ARG A 203 -20.17 -5.40 13.52
C ARG A 203 -19.48 -4.10 13.09
N ILE A 204 -19.37 -3.87 11.77
CA ILE A 204 -18.99 -2.56 11.22
C ILE A 204 -20.18 -1.62 11.40
N SER A 205 -19.93 -0.39 11.86
CA SER A 205 -20.99 0.59 12.10
C SER A 205 -20.41 2.02 12.12
N GLY A 206 -20.67 2.80 11.08
CA GLY A 206 -20.10 4.14 10.86
C GLY A 206 -19.45 4.23 9.47
N PHE A 207 -19.03 5.44 9.08
CA PHE A 207 -18.53 5.74 7.73
C PHE A 207 -19.57 5.43 6.63
N GLU A 208 -20.85 5.69 6.91
CA GLU A 208 -21.98 5.32 6.04
C GLU A 208 -21.95 6.03 4.67
N ASN A 209 -21.18 7.11 4.57
CA ASN A 209 -20.90 7.83 3.33
C ASN A 209 -19.86 7.15 2.42
N CYS A 210 -19.22 6.07 2.87
CA CYS A 210 -18.21 5.32 2.11
C CYS A 210 -18.79 4.02 1.51
N THR A 211 -18.13 3.45 0.51
CA THR A 211 -18.44 2.08 0.05
C THR A 211 -18.17 1.05 1.15
N SER A 212 -18.81 -0.12 1.07
CA SER A 212 -18.59 -1.21 2.04
C SER A 212 -17.11 -1.57 2.21
N ASN A 213 -16.32 -1.52 1.14
CA ASN A 213 -14.88 -1.83 1.19
C ASN A 213 -14.11 -0.79 2.00
N THR A 214 -14.36 0.49 1.76
CA THR A 214 -13.71 1.58 2.50
C THR A 214 -14.17 1.62 3.97
N GLN A 215 -15.45 1.33 4.24
CA GLN A 215 -15.94 1.15 5.61
C GLN A 215 -15.17 0.05 6.35
N ASP A 216 -14.98 -1.12 5.72
CA ASP A 216 -14.23 -2.22 6.31
C ASP A 216 -12.77 -1.85 6.60
N ILE A 217 -12.11 -1.17 5.65
CA ILE A 217 -10.74 -0.67 5.79
C ILE A 217 -10.63 0.26 7.00
N LEU A 218 -11.44 1.33 7.02
CA LEU A 218 -11.41 2.34 8.07
C LEU A 218 -11.69 1.73 9.45
N TRP A 219 -12.68 0.83 9.52
CA TRP A 219 -13.10 0.19 10.76
C TRP A 219 -12.04 -0.78 11.31
N HIS A 220 -11.37 -1.55 10.44
CA HIS A 220 -10.34 -2.49 10.87
C HIS A 220 -9.05 -1.79 11.31
N ILE A 221 -8.64 -0.70 10.66
CA ILE A 221 -7.57 0.18 11.13
C ILE A 221 -7.91 0.71 12.53
N LEU A 222 -9.11 1.29 12.68
CA LEU A 222 -9.55 1.90 13.93
C LEU A 222 -9.55 0.89 15.08
N ARG A 223 -10.02 -0.34 14.85
CA ARG A 223 -9.96 -1.43 15.84
C ARG A 223 -8.55 -1.81 16.23
N MET A 224 -7.62 -1.88 15.27
CA MET A 224 -6.22 -2.22 15.54
C MET A 224 -5.52 -1.17 16.40
N LEU A 225 -5.84 0.11 16.21
CA LEU A 225 -5.23 1.23 16.93
C LEU A 225 -5.91 1.48 18.29
N THR A 226 -7.22 1.28 18.36
CA THR A 226 -8.00 1.50 19.59
C THR A 226 -7.73 0.43 20.63
N TYR A 227 -7.71 -0.86 20.25
CA TYR A 227 -7.59 -1.98 21.18
C TYR A 227 -6.17 -2.51 21.33
N ARG A 228 -5.80 -2.95 22.55
CA ARG A 228 -4.54 -3.66 22.82
C ARG A 228 -4.81 -5.13 23.18
N GLY A 229 -4.13 -6.07 22.52
CA GLY A 229 -4.07 -7.49 22.91
C GLY A 229 -5.38 -8.30 22.82
N LYS A 230 -6.50 -7.70 22.38
CA LYS A 230 -7.81 -8.35 22.32
C LYS A 230 -7.98 -9.21 21.07
N GLN A 231 -8.89 -10.19 21.13
CA GLN A 231 -9.30 -11.02 19.98
C GLN A 231 -9.74 -10.16 18.77
N ALA A 232 -10.36 -9.00 19.00
CA ALA A 232 -10.73 -8.04 17.96
C ALA A 232 -9.53 -7.52 17.14
N VAL A 233 -8.38 -7.29 17.79
CA VAL A 233 -7.12 -6.89 17.12
C VAL A 233 -6.62 -8.03 16.25
N ARG A 234 -6.70 -9.28 16.75
CA ARG A 234 -6.26 -10.46 15.99
C ARG A 234 -7.12 -10.70 14.75
N LYS A 235 -8.44 -10.50 14.85
CA LYS A 235 -9.38 -10.58 13.72
C LYS A 235 -9.09 -9.48 12.70
N SER A 236 -8.91 -8.24 13.15
CA SER A 236 -8.61 -7.11 12.27
C SER A 236 -7.24 -7.27 11.59
N ALA A 237 -6.24 -7.78 12.29
CA ALA A 237 -4.95 -8.09 11.69
C ALA A 237 -5.00 -9.28 10.71
N THR A 238 -5.95 -10.21 10.88
CA THR A 238 -6.23 -11.22 9.84
C THR A 238 -6.83 -10.54 8.62
N PHE A 239 -7.85 -9.70 8.81
CA PHE A 239 -8.48 -8.95 7.71
C PHE A 239 -7.44 -8.14 6.92
N VAL A 240 -6.62 -7.34 7.61
CA VAL A 240 -5.58 -6.54 6.96
C VAL A 240 -4.54 -7.39 6.24
N ARG A 241 -4.18 -8.57 6.78
CA ARG A 241 -3.31 -9.51 6.07
C ARG A 241 -3.95 -10.05 4.79
N ASP A 242 -5.21 -10.42 4.87
CA ASP A 242 -5.90 -11.11 3.77
C ASP A 242 -6.27 -10.14 2.63
N HIS A 243 -6.54 -8.87 2.95
CA HIS A 243 -6.84 -7.83 1.97
C HIS A 243 -5.57 -7.11 1.51
N ALA A 244 -4.64 -6.83 2.44
CA ALA A 244 -3.36 -6.20 2.19
C ALA A 244 -3.44 -4.94 1.29
N ASP A 245 -4.49 -4.14 1.45
CA ASP A 245 -4.68 -2.90 0.68
C ASP A 245 -3.53 -1.91 0.96
N SER A 246 -3.01 -1.28 -0.09
CA SER A 246 -1.91 -0.31 0.00
C SER A 246 -2.30 0.93 0.80
N ARG A 247 -3.59 1.27 0.86
CA ARG A 247 -4.12 2.35 1.70
C ARG A 247 -3.84 2.10 3.18
N PHE A 248 -3.62 0.85 3.62
CA PHE A 248 -3.24 0.57 5.01
C PHE A 248 -1.84 1.05 5.41
N LEU A 249 -0.95 1.33 4.46
CA LEU A 249 0.50 1.49 4.69
C LEU A 249 0.85 2.41 5.87
N PRO A 250 0.34 3.66 5.95
CA PRO A 250 0.74 4.58 7.03
C PRO A 250 0.44 4.01 8.42
N TRP A 251 -0.70 3.35 8.58
CA TRP A 251 -1.11 2.75 9.85
C TRP A 251 -0.36 1.46 10.17
N LEU A 252 0.02 0.68 9.17
CA LEU A 252 0.82 -0.54 9.36
C LEU A 252 2.25 -0.22 9.79
N HIS A 253 2.88 0.74 9.13
CA HIS A 253 4.22 1.23 9.47
C HIS A 253 4.29 1.67 10.91
N ARG A 254 3.37 2.57 11.27
CA ARG A 254 3.26 3.07 12.63
C ARG A 254 2.96 1.96 13.65
N TYR A 255 2.05 1.04 13.34
CA TYR A 255 1.77 -0.07 14.25
C TYR A 255 3.04 -0.88 14.52
N LEU A 256 3.87 -1.14 13.50
CA LEU A 256 5.13 -1.85 13.69
C LEU A 256 6.11 -1.07 14.56
N SER A 257 6.19 0.27 14.43
CA SER A 257 7.05 1.10 15.28
C SER A 257 6.70 0.98 16.77
N ASP A 258 5.42 0.84 17.10
CA ASP A 258 4.95 0.88 18.49
C ASP A 258 4.72 -0.50 19.12
N THR A 259 4.63 -1.57 18.32
CA THR A 259 4.10 -2.85 18.80
C THR A 259 5.13 -3.75 19.46
N LYS A 260 4.71 -4.38 20.57
CA LYS A 260 5.40 -5.51 21.21
C LYS A 260 4.65 -6.83 20.99
N LEU A 261 3.55 -6.83 20.21
CA LEU A 261 2.63 -7.97 20.12
C LEU A 261 3.04 -8.95 19.02
N TYR A 262 3.58 -10.10 19.45
CA TYR A 262 4.16 -11.11 18.55
C TYR A 262 3.29 -11.46 17.34
N TYR A 263 2.09 -11.98 17.60
CA TYR A 263 1.22 -12.52 16.56
C TYR A 263 0.68 -11.44 15.62
N THR A 264 0.44 -10.24 16.12
CA THR A 264 -0.10 -9.15 15.30
C THR A 264 0.98 -8.58 14.38
N ALA A 265 2.20 -8.39 14.89
CA ALA A 265 3.32 -7.91 14.09
C ALA A 265 3.61 -8.85 12.89
N VAL A 266 3.58 -10.17 13.09
CA VAL A 266 3.76 -11.16 12.01
C VAL A 266 2.69 -10.99 10.91
N LYS A 267 1.42 -10.79 11.29
CA LYS A 267 0.34 -10.61 10.30
C LYS A 267 0.52 -9.31 9.50
N ILE A 268 0.96 -8.24 10.16
CA ILE A 268 1.24 -6.97 9.50
C ILE A 268 2.43 -7.09 8.57
N MET A 269 3.52 -7.76 8.98
CA MET A 269 4.65 -8.03 8.08
C MET A 269 4.21 -8.82 6.84
N ASN A 270 3.32 -9.81 7.00
CA ASN A 270 2.77 -10.54 5.87
C ASN A 270 1.87 -9.66 4.97
N ALA A 271 1.11 -8.72 5.56
CA ALA A 271 0.36 -7.73 4.78
C ALA A 271 1.31 -6.84 3.96
N LEU A 272 2.38 -6.33 4.58
CA LEU A 272 3.42 -5.53 3.91
C LEU A 272 4.17 -6.34 2.84
N GLU A 273 4.37 -7.65 3.03
CA GLU A 273 4.89 -8.55 2.00
C GLU A 273 3.98 -8.56 0.76
N MET A 274 2.66 -8.67 0.96
CA MET A 274 1.68 -8.67 -0.12
C MET A 274 1.59 -7.31 -0.82
N ILE A 275 1.54 -6.21 -0.06
CA ILE A 275 1.57 -4.84 -0.59
C ILE A 275 2.86 -4.60 -1.39
N GLY A 276 4.02 -4.95 -0.84
CA GLY A 276 5.32 -4.84 -1.52
C GLY A 276 5.83 -3.42 -1.75
N HIS A 277 5.35 -2.43 -0.98
CA HIS A 277 5.74 -1.03 -1.18
C HIS A 277 7.11 -0.71 -0.53
N PRO A 278 8.06 -0.06 -1.24
CA PRO A 278 9.44 0.16 -0.79
C PRO A 278 9.54 0.96 0.52
N SER A 279 8.62 1.90 0.79
CA SER A 279 8.60 2.66 2.06
C SER A 279 8.47 1.78 3.31
N SER A 280 8.07 0.51 3.17
CA SER A 280 7.99 -0.43 4.29
C SER A 280 9.36 -0.91 4.79
N ALA A 281 10.44 -0.64 4.06
CA ALA A 281 11.76 -1.21 4.35
C ALA A 281 12.28 -0.84 5.75
N GLU A 282 12.21 0.45 6.10
CA GLU A 282 12.70 0.96 7.38
C GLU A 282 11.94 0.37 8.57
N TYR A 283 10.64 0.13 8.42
CA TYR A 283 9.79 -0.46 9.45
C TYR A 283 10.01 -1.97 9.62
N LEU A 284 10.46 -2.66 8.57
CA LEU A 284 10.73 -4.10 8.61
C LEU A 284 12.13 -4.41 9.13
N LEU A 285 13.11 -3.56 8.85
CA LEU A 285 14.53 -3.80 9.13
C LEU A 285 14.82 -4.16 10.60
N PRO A 286 14.27 -3.49 11.62
CA PRO A 286 14.54 -3.80 13.04
C PRO A 286 14.13 -5.22 13.45
N PHE A 287 13.23 -5.84 12.70
CA PHE A 287 12.67 -7.16 13.00
C PHE A 287 13.47 -8.29 12.38
N THR A 288 14.24 -8.04 11.31
CA THR A 288 15.02 -9.05 10.57
C THR A 288 16.02 -9.80 11.46
N GLN A 289 16.51 -9.14 12.50
CA GLN A 289 17.49 -9.66 13.44
C GLN A 289 16.89 -10.52 14.57
N ARG A 290 15.55 -10.51 14.72
CA ARG A 290 14.86 -11.24 15.79
C ARG A 290 14.70 -12.72 15.45
N ARG A 291 14.70 -13.57 16.48
CA ARG A 291 14.56 -15.03 16.32
C ARG A 291 13.11 -15.44 15.99
N GLY A 292 12.94 -16.65 15.47
CA GLY A 292 11.62 -17.24 15.22
C GLY A 292 10.89 -16.62 14.02
N ASN A 293 9.55 -16.61 14.07
CA ASN A 293 8.77 -16.15 12.92
C ASN A 293 8.85 -14.63 12.71
N TRP A 294 9.29 -13.86 13.70
CA TRP A 294 9.47 -12.41 13.56
C TRP A 294 10.52 -12.06 12.52
N GLY A 295 11.78 -12.46 12.73
CA GLY A 295 12.81 -12.27 11.72
C GLY A 295 12.57 -13.10 10.47
N ARG A 296 11.75 -14.17 10.55
CA ARG A 296 11.35 -14.89 9.34
C ARG A 296 10.45 -14.03 8.44
N SER A 297 9.31 -13.59 8.96
CA SER A 297 8.31 -12.81 8.23
C SER A 297 8.84 -11.45 7.80
N SER A 298 9.57 -10.75 8.67
CA SER A 298 10.16 -9.45 8.30
C SER A 298 11.15 -9.58 7.13
N LEU A 299 12.02 -10.59 7.13
CA LEU A 299 12.97 -10.78 6.03
C LEU A 299 12.28 -11.22 4.72
N ASN A 300 11.19 -11.99 4.80
CA ASN A 300 10.38 -12.34 3.63
C ASN A 300 9.64 -11.13 3.06
N ALA A 301 9.09 -10.28 3.93
CA ALA A 301 8.44 -9.04 3.56
C ALA A 301 9.44 -8.09 2.89
N LEU A 302 10.61 -7.89 3.50
CA LEU A 302 11.69 -7.07 2.95
C LEU A 302 12.09 -7.57 1.55
N ALA A 303 12.26 -8.89 1.38
CA ALA A 303 12.58 -9.50 0.10
C ALA A 303 11.54 -9.31 -1.00
N SER A 304 10.30 -8.99 -0.64
CA SER A 304 9.18 -8.82 -1.56
C SER A 304 8.90 -7.36 -1.91
N LEU A 305 9.62 -6.40 -1.31
CA LEU A 305 9.52 -4.98 -1.66
C LEU A 305 10.25 -4.69 -2.97
N ALA A 306 9.78 -3.71 -3.73
CA ALA A 306 10.42 -3.21 -4.95
C ALA A 306 11.71 -2.41 -4.67
N GLY A 307 12.64 -2.33 -5.63
CA GLY A 307 13.80 -1.42 -5.59
C GLY A 307 15.16 -2.09 -5.38
N LYS A 308 16.22 -1.50 -5.96
CA LYS A 308 17.59 -2.06 -5.91
C LYS A 308 18.19 -2.02 -4.51
N GLU A 309 17.91 -0.94 -3.81
CA GLU A 309 18.38 -0.61 -2.46
C GLU A 309 17.93 -1.68 -1.45
N ILE A 310 16.76 -2.29 -1.69
CA ILE A 310 16.24 -3.39 -0.86
C ILE A 310 17.15 -4.62 -0.92
N GLY A 311 17.69 -4.93 -2.10
CA GLY A 311 18.65 -6.02 -2.27
C GLY A 311 19.90 -5.80 -1.41
N GLU A 312 20.43 -4.58 -1.39
CA GLU A 312 21.54 -4.20 -0.52
C GLU A 312 21.17 -4.30 0.96
N MET A 313 19.98 -3.84 1.36
CA MET A 313 19.51 -3.96 2.74
C MET A 313 19.44 -5.42 3.19
N ILE A 314 18.88 -6.31 2.36
CA ILE A 314 18.83 -7.75 2.65
C ILE A 314 20.25 -8.30 2.81
N MET A 315 21.17 -7.91 1.94
CA MET A 315 22.57 -8.29 2.03
C MET A 315 23.22 -7.83 3.33
N LYS A 316 22.94 -6.61 3.79
CA LYS A 316 23.42 -6.05 5.08
C LYS A 316 22.85 -6.80 6.29
N THR A 317 21.67 -7.43 6.18
CA THR A 317 21.12 -8.28 7.27
C THR A 317 21.81 -9.64 7.41
N ARG A 318 22.72 -9.98 6.49
CA ARG A 318 23.47 -11.24 6.51
C ARG A 318 24.32 -11.32 7.78
N ARG A 319 24.04 -12.34 8.60
CA ARG A 319 24.97 -12.80 9.65
C ARG A 319 25.93 -13.83 9.08
N THR A 320 27.09 -13.98 9.72
CA THR A 320 28.02 -15.06 9.42
C THR A 320 27.34 -16.42 9.62
N GLY A 321 27.47 -17.31 8.63
CA GLY A 321 26.92 -18.66 8.68
C GLY A 321 26.23 -19.14 7.39
N TYR A 322 26.38 -20.43 7.13
CA TYR A 322 25.88 -21.11 5.93
C TYR A 322 24.35 -21.02 5.76
N ARG A 323 23.58 -21.29 6.82
CA ARG A 323 22.10 -21.30 6.76
C ARG A 323 21.51 -19.94 6.39
N GLN A 324 22.10 -18.85 6.90
CA GLN A 324 21.64 -17.49 6.60
C GLN A 324 22.01 -17.07 5.18
N THR A 325 23.23 -17.41 4.73
CA THR A 325 23.66 -17.15 3.35
C THR A 325 22.73 -17.83 2.35
N HIS A 326 22.43 -19.12 2.55
CA HIS A 326 21.49 -19.84 1.69
C HIS A 326 20.06 -19.25 1.72
N ARG A 327 19.60 -18.79 2.88
CA ARG A 327 18.31 -18.12 3.01
C ARG A 327 18.27 -16.82 2.19
N ILE A 328 19.29 -15.99 2.31
CA ILE A 328 19.41 -14.73 1.55
C ILE A 328 19.45 -15.01 0.05
N LEU A 329 20.22 -16.00 -0.41
CA LEU A 329 20.26 -16.37 -1.82
C LEU A 329 18.89 -16.81 -2.36
N ARG A 330 18.08 -17.54 -1.57
CA ARG A 330 16.70 -17.90 -1.96
C ARG A 330 15.77 -16.68 -2.07
N LEU A 331 16.02 -15.65 -1.28
CA LEU A 331 15.23 -14.42 -1.31
C LEU A 331 15.63 -13.56 -2.51
N LEU A 332 16.92 -13.36 -2.73
CA LEU A 332 17.46 -12.67 -3.90
C LEU A 332 17.03 -13.36 -5.20
N GLU A 333 16.99 -14.69 -5.24
CA GLU A 333 16.56 -15.46 -6.41
C GLU A 333 15.19 -15.05 -6.96
N LYS A 334 14.28 -14.58 -6.11
CA LYS A 334 12.94 -14.13 -6.52
C LYS A 334 12.94 -12.74 -7.16
N ARG A 335 13.95 -11.91 -6.89
CA ARG A 335 14.00 -10.50 -7.32
C ARG A 335 14.35 -10.32 -8.80
N PRO A 336 14.05 -9.16 -9.40
CA PRO A 336 14.41 -8.84 -10.77
C PRO A 336 15.93 -8.97 -11.03
N PRO A 337 16.36 -9.44 -12.21
CA PRO A 337 17.78 -9.63 -12.51
C PRO A 337 18.63 -8.37 -12.40
N ASP A 338 18.11 -7.25 -12.91
CA ASP A 338 18.76 -5.94 -12.91
C ASP A 338 18.97 -5.36 -11.51
N GLU A 339 18.20 -5.83 -10.52
CA GLU A 339 18.38 -5.43 -9.13
C GLU A 339 19.47 -6.21 -8.39
N ILE A 340 19.68 -7.49 -8.73
CA ILE A 340 20.52 -8.38 -7.90
C ILE A 340 21.84 -8.77 -8.54
N LEU A 341 22.04 -8.57 -9.84
CA LEU A 341 23.25 -9.03 -10.52
C LEU A 341 24.52 -8.42 -9.91
N HIS A 342 24.52 -7.12 -9.64
CA HIS A 342 25.66 -6.44 -9.00
C HIS A 342 25.93 -6.97 -7.58
N LEU A 343 24.87 -7.27 -6.80
CA LEU A 343 24.99 -7.88 -5.47
C LEU A 343 25.58 -9.27 -5.52
N LEU A 344 25.21 -10.06 -6.54
CA LEU A 344 25.77 -11.39 -6.76
C LEU A 344 27.23 -11.33 -7.19
N GLU A 345 27.70 -10.22 -7.77
CA GLU A 345 29.09 -10.00 -8.15
C GLU A 345 29.95 -9.61 -6.94
N GLN A 346 29.40 -8.82 -6.02
CA GLN A 346 30.03 -8.43 -4.75
C GLN A 346 30.04 -9.55 -3.70
N LEU A 347 29.27 -10.61 -3.91
CA LEU A 347 29.29 -11.79 -3.05
C LEU A 347 30.61 -12.55 -3.24
N ASP A 348 31.64 -12.09 -2.51
CA ASP A 348 32.93 -12.77 -2.43
C ASP A 348 32.75 -14.19 -1.93
N CYS A 349 33.34 -15.11 -2.68
CA CYS A 349 33.21 -16.55 -2.52
C CYS A 349 34.25 -17.06 -1.52
N ASP A 350 34.33 -16.46 -0.34
CA ASP A 350 35.27 -16.86 0.74
C ASP A 350 34.93 -18.23 1.37
N SER A 351 33.99 -18.98 0.78
CA SER A 351 33.54 -20.28 1.29
C SER A 351 33.53 -21.31 0.16
N SER A 352 34.50 -22.21 0.20
CA SER A 352 34.66 -23.30 -0.76
C SER A 352 33.40 -24.18 -0.86
N GLY A 353 33.05 -24.56 -2.09
CA GLY A 353 32.10 -25.65 -2.39
C GLY A 353 30.71 -25.23 -2.88
N TYR A 354 29.70 -25.25 -2.01
CA TYR A 354 28.28 -25.21 -2.43
C TYR A 354 27.71 -23.79 -2.64
N ALA A 355 28.03 -22.86 -1.74
CA ALA A 355 27.49 -21.49 -1.79
C ALA A 355 27.98 -20.76 -3.06
N GLU A 356 29.26 -20.89 -3.38
CA GLU A 356 29.86 -20.39 -4.60
C GLU A 356 29.17 -20.94 -5.86
N ARG A 357 28.99 -22.26 -5.94
CA ARG A 357 28.28 -22.89 -7.09
C ARG A 357 26.86 -22.35 -7.22
N ARG A 358 26.15 -22.13 -6.11
CA ARG A 358 24.80 -21.56 -6.12
C ARG A 358 24.79 -20.11 -6.59
N VAL A 359 25.72 -19.27 -6.12
CA VAL A 359 25.87 -17.88 -6.57
C VAL A 359 26.17 -17.85 -8.07
N ARG A 360 27.12 -18.66 -8.55
CA ARG A 360 27.50 -18.77 -9.97
C ARG A 360 26.30 -19.19 -10.83
N ASN A 361 25.55 -20.21 -10.42
CA ASN A 361 24.37 -20.68 -11.13
C ASN A 361 23.24 -19.64 -11.13
N LEU A 362 23.04 -18.93 -10.02
CA LEU A 362 22.06 -17.86 -9.94
C LEU A 362 22.45 -16.68 -10.84
N ARG A 363 23.74 -16.29 -10.84
CA ARG A 363 24.28 -15.25 -11.73
C ARG A 363 24.07 -15.60 -13.20
N LYS A 364 24.38 -16.83 -13.61
CA LYS A 364 24.15 -17.32 -14.99
C LYS A 364 22.68 -17.23 -15.38
N ARG A 365 21.76 -17.72 -14.53
CA ARG A 365 20.31 -17.65 -14.78
C ARG A 365 19.82 -16.22 -14.89
N LYS A 366 20.25 -15.33 -13.99
CA LYS A 366 19.83 -13.93 -13.97
C LYS A 366 20.36 -13.15 -15.17
N ARG A 367 21.59 -13.41 -15.63
CA ARG A 367 22.10 -12.82 -16.89
C ARG A 367 21.28 -13.26 -18.11
N LYS A 368 20.90 -14.54 -18.19
CA LYS A 368 20.02 -15.03 -19.26
C LYS A 368 18.65 -14.34 -19.22
N GLN A 369 18.03 -14.26 -18.04
CA GLN A 369 16.75 -13.55 -17.85
C GLN A 369 16.84 -12.07 -18.25
N LEU A 370 17.94 -11.39 -17.91
CA LEU A 370 18.14 -10.00 -18.31
C LEU A 370 18.30 -9.85 -19.83
N GLN A 371 18.98 -10.79 -20.49
CA GLN A 371 19.11 -10.80 -21.95
C GLN A 371 17.76 -11.05 -22.63
N GLU A 372 16.94 -11.96 -22.11
CA GLU A 372 15.58 -12.23 -22.60
C GLU A 372 14.70 -10.97 -22.47
N ILE A 373 14.72 -10.31 -21.31
CA ILE A 373 13.99 -9.03 -21.08
C ILE A 373 14.46 -7.96 -22.07
N LYS A 374 15.77 -7.80 -22.27
CA LYS A 374 16.32 -6.82 -23.23
C LYS A 374 15.93 -7.16 -24.67
N ALA A 375 15.99 -8.43 -25.05
CA ALA A 375 15.60 -8.90 -26.37
C ALA A 375 14.13 -8.57 -26.65
N ALA A 376 13.24 -8.87 -25.70
CA ALA A 376 11.81 -8.56 -25.78
C ALA A 376 11.52 -7.05 -25.92
N MET A 377 12.39 -6.18 -25.41
CA MET A 377 12.28 -4.73 -25.63
C MET A 377 12.75 -4.30 -27.02
N THR A 378 13.76 -4.96 -27.59
CA THR A 378 14.41 -4.55 -28.86
C THR A 378 13.87 -5.23 -30.12
N SER A 379 13.28 -6.42 -30.01
CA SER A 379 12.78 -7.19 -31.17
C SER A 379 11.56 -6.56 -31.83
N THR A 380 10.96 -5.58 -31.18
CA THR A 380 9.70 -4.94 -31.56
C THR A 380 9.89 -3.61 -32.29
N ASP A 381 11.11 -3.05 -32.32
CA ASP A 381 11.45 -1.86 -33.13
C ASP A 381 11.64 -2.19 -34.63
N LYS A 382 11.39 -3.45 -35.04
CA LYS A 382 11.68 -3.96 -36.40
C LYS A 382 10.48 -4.54 -37.15
N ASN A 383 9.29 -4.50 -36.56
CA ASN A 383 8.01 -4.81 -37.19
C ASN A 383 7.11 -3.59 -37.09
#